data_AF-Q7Q3D4-F1
#
_entry.id   AF-Q7Q3D4-F1
#
_cell.length_a   1.000
_cell.length_b   1.000
_cell.length_c   1.000
_cell.angle_alpha   90.00
_cell.angle_beta   90.00
_cell.angle_gamma   90.00
#
_symmetry.space_group_name_H-M   'P 1'
#
loop_
_entity.id
_entity.type
_entity.pdbx_description
1 polymer ?
#
loop_
_entity_poly.entity_id
_entity_poly.type
_entity_poly.pdbx_seq_one_letter_code
_entity_poly.pdbx_strand_id
1 'polypeptide(L)' 'KRRLAANARERKRMNSLNVAFDRLREIVPSLGPDHKLSKFETLQMAQTYINALSDLLERGADATTYSLF' A
#
# COMPACT_ATOMS: atom_id res chain seq x y z
N LYS A 1 -6.01 30.43 22.60
CA LYS A 1 -5.97 29.03 23.12
C LYS A 1 -6.63 27.99 22.19
N ARG A 2 -7.85 28.22 21.65
CA ARG A 2 -8.57 27.24 20.78
C ARG A 2 -7.83 26.84 19.49
N ARG A 3 -7.21 27.79 18.78
CA ARG A 3 -6.43 27.51 17.55
C ARG A 3 -5.26 26.56 17.78
N LEU A 4 -4.53 26.72 18.89
CA LEU A 4 -3.40 25.86 19.24
C LEU A 4 -3.86 24.41 19.48
N ALA A 5 -4.97 24.23 20.20
CA ALA A 5 -5.55 22.92 20.45
C ALA A 5 -6.06 22.26 19.15
N ALA A 6 -6.65 23.03 18.23
CA ALA A 6 -7.06 22.52 16.92
C ALA A 6 -5.86 22.05 16.08
N ASN A 7 -4.79 22.85 16.01
CA ASN A 7 -3.57 22.49 15.28
C ASN A 7 -2.90 21.24 15.85
N ALA A 8 -2.90 21.08 17.19
CA ALA A 8 -2.35 19.88 17.84
C ALA A 8 -3.14 18.61 17.47
N ARG A 9 -4.47 18.70 17.39
CA ARG A 9 -5.32 17.57 16.96
C ARG A 9 -5.06 17.20 15.51
N GLU A 10 -4.96 18.18 14.61
CA GLU A 10 -4.72 17.90 13.20
C GLU A 10 -3.33 17.28 12.97
N ARG A 11 -2.30 17.73 13.70
CA ARG A 11 -0.99 17.06 13.68
C ARG A 11 -1.09 15.59 14.12
N LYS A 12 -1.83 15.29 15.20
CA LYS A 12 -2.03 13.91 15.65
C LYS A 12 -2.75 13.06 14.59
N ARG A 13 -3.76 13.63 13.92
CA ARG A 13 -4.47 12.97 12.81
C ARG A 13 -3.51 12.67 11.66
N MET A 14 -2.71 13.66 11.24
CA MET A 14 -1.76 13.52 10.15
C MET A 14 -0.64 12.51 10.48
N ASN A 15 -0.14 12.50 11.71
CA ASN A 15 0.84 11.49 12.16
C ASN A 15 0.27 10.07 12.04
N SER A 16 -0.99 9.88 12.45
CA SER A 16 -1.66 8.57 12.33
C SER A 16 -1.78 8.13 10.87
N LEU A 17 -2.11 9.07 9.97
CA LEU A 17 -2.15 8.81 8.52
C LEU A 17 -0.77 8.46 7.95
N ASN A 18 0.29 9.18 8.37
CA ASN A 18 1.64 8.92 7.89
C ASN A 18 2.15 7.54 8.34
N VAL A 19 1.85 7.12 9.58
CA VAL A 19 2.15 5.76 10.07
C VAL A 19 1.47 4.69 9.22
N ALA A 20 0.20 4.89 8.85
CA ALA A 20 -0.51 3.96 7.96
C ALA A 20 0.14 3.90 6.56
N PHE A 21 0.57 5.03 6.03
CA PHE A 21 1.31 5.09 4.76
C PHE A 21 2.67 4.38 4.84
N ASP A 22 3.39 4.49 5.96
CA ASP A 22 4.67 3.80 6.15
C ASP A 22 4.48 2.28 6.22
N ARG A 23 3.46 1.80 6.94
CA ARG A 23 3.09 0.36 6.93
C ARG A 23 2.72 -0.15 5.55
N LEU A 24 2.00 0.66 4.76
CA LEU A 24 1.68 0.28 3.39
C LEU A 24 2.95 0.18 2.52
N ARG A 25 3.94 1.06 2.73
CA ARG A 25 5.23 0.99 2.02
C ARG A 25 6.03 -0.27 2.32
N GLU A 26 5.91 -0.82 3.53
CA GLU A 26 6.61 -2.04 3.93
C GLU A 26 6.14 -3.29 3.16
N ILE A 27 4.90 -3.28 2.65
CA ILE A 27 4.30 -4.45 1.99
C ILE A 27 4.19 -4.30 0.47
N VAL A 28 4.34 -3.09 -0.08
CA VAL A 28 4.30 -2.88 -1.54
C VAL A 28 5.69 -3.04 -2.15
N PRO A 29 5.81 -3.60 -3.36
CA PRO A 29 7.09 -3.67 -4.07
C PRO A 29 7.72 -2.29 -4.28
N SER A 30 9.03 -2.16 -4.10
CA SER A 30 9.80 -0.93 -4.35
C SER A 30 11.13 -1.21 -5.06
N LEU A 31 11.72 -0.18 -5.65
CA LEU A 31 12.98 -0.25 -6.41
C LEU A 31 14.24 -0.42 -5.52
N GLY A 32 14.07 -0.69 -4.24
CA GLY A 32 15.17 -0.92 -3.30
C GLY A 32 14.87 -0.39 -1.89
N PRO A 33 15.70 -0.76 -0.89
CA PRO A 33 15.49 -0.41 0.51
C PRO A 33 15.50 1.09 0.79
N ASP A 34 16.23 1.87 -0.02
CA ASP A 34 16.35 3.33 0.16
C ASP A 34 15.34 4.14 -0.67
N HIS A 35 14.58 3.50 -1.56
CA HIS A 35 13.62 4.20 -2.41
C HIS A 35 12.24 4.31 -1.75
N LYS A 36 12.05 5.38 -0.96
CA LYS A 36 10.75 5.68 -0.34
C LYS A 36 9.80 6.32 -1.36
N LEU A 37 8.78 5.55 -1.77
CA LEU A 37 7.70 6.04 -2.65
C LEU A 37 6.96 7.24 -2.04
N SER A 38 6.59 8.22 -2.86
CA SER A 38 5.66 9.28 -2.46
C SER A 38 4.29 8.72 -2.08
N LYS A 39 3.40 9.53 -1.47
CA LYS A 39 2.04 9.07 -1.11
C LYS A 39 1.25 8.60 -2.34
N PHE A 40 1.35 9.34 -3.45
CA PHE A 40 0.66 8.99 -4.68
C PHE A 40 1.21 7.67 -5.26
N GLU A 41 2.53 7.56 -5.39
CA GLU A 41 3.18 6.35 -5.91
C GLU A 41 2.89 5.12 -5.03
N THR A 42 2.84 5.30 -3.70
CA THR A 42 2.48 4.21 -2.77
C THR A 42 1.06 3.69 -3.06
N LEU A 43 0.09 4.58 -3.29
CA LEU A 43 -1.28 4.18 -3.61
C LEU A 43 -1.40 3.55 -4.99
N GLN A 44 -0.65 4.07 -5.97
CA GLN A 44 -0.63 3.49 -7.31
C GLN A 44 -0.01 2.09 -7.30
N MET A 45 1.14 1.92 -6.63
CA MET A 45 1.79 0.62 -6.49
C MET A 45 0.91 -0.38 -5.73
N ALA A 46 0.23 0.04 -4.67
CA ALA A 46 -0.68 -0.82 -3.94
C ALA A 46 -1.81 -1.36 -4.84
N GLN A 47 -2.43 -0.50 -5.65
CA GLN A 47 -3.47 -0.93 -6.61
C GLN A 47 -2.91 -1.89 -7.66
N THR A 48 -1.78 -1.55 -8.28
CA THR A 48 -1.13 -2.43 -9.26
C THR A 48 -0.77 -3.78 -8.66
N TYR A 49 -0.27 -3.79 -7.42
CA TYR A 49 0.15 -5.02 -6.76
C TYR A 49 -1.02 -5.93 -6.39
N ILE A 50 -2.12 -5.36 -5.87
CA ILE A 50 -3.36 -6.12 -5.61
C ILE A 50 -3.87 -6.78 -6.89
N ASN A 51 -3.92 -6.04 -8.00
CA ASN A 51 -4.36 -6.60 -9.28
C ASN A 51 -3.42 -7.71 -9.77
N ALA A 52 -2.11 -7.50 -9.72
CA ALA A 52 -1.14 -8.51 -10.12
C ALA A 52 -1.21 -9.80 -9.29
N LEU A 53 -1.44 -9.69 -7.98
CA LEU A 53 -1.65 -10.85 -7.11
C LEU A 53 -2.98 -11.55 -7.40
N SER A 54 -4.03 -10.80 -7.71
CA SER A 54 -5.33 -11.37 -8.09
C SER A 54 -5.23 -12.15 -9.41
N ASP A 55 -4.62 -11.55 -10.43
CA ASP A 55 -4.36 -12.20 -11.72
C ASP A 55 -3.51 -13.47 -11.57
N LEU A 56 -2.51 -13.44 -10.68
CA LEU A 56 -1.66 -14.60 -10.41
C LEU A 56 -2.46 -15.77 -9.81
N LEU A 57 -3.38 -15.49 -8.89
CA LEU A 57 -4.23 -16.50 -8.27
C LEU A 57 -5.23 -17.09 -9.26
N GLU A 58 -5.83 -16.26 -10.12
CA GLU A 58 -6.75 -16.72 -11.17
C GLU A 58 -6.04 -17.63 -12.19
N ARG A 59 -4.86 -17.20 -12.69
CA ARG A 59 -4.06 -18.02 -13.62
C ARG A 59 -3.57 -19.33 -12.98
N GLY A 60 -3.23 -19.31 -11.69
CA GLY A 60 -2.85 -20.51 -10.94
C GLY A 60 -3.99 -21.50 -10.79
N ALA A 61 -5.22 -21.03 -10.60
CA ALA A 61 -6.41 -21.87 -10.55
C ALA A 61 -6.69 -22.54 -11.92
N ASP A 62 -6.51 -21.81 -13.01
CA ASP A 62 -6.65 -22.35 -14.36
C ASP A 62 -5.57 -23.39 -14.67
N ALA A 63 -4.31 -23.12 -14.34
CA ALA A 63 -3.19 -24.05 -14.57
C ALA A 63 -3.37 -25.39 -13.82
N THR A 64 -3.98 -25.38 -12.64
CA THR A 64 -4.30 -26.61 -11.88
C THR A 64 -5.42 -27.42 -12.55
N THR A 65 -6.32 -26.74 -13.28
CA THR A 65 -7.40 -27.39 -14.05
C THR A 65 -6.84 -28.04 -15.32
N TYR A 66 -5.83 -27.45 -15.95
CA TYR A 66 -5.16 -28.00 -17.14
C TYR A 66 -4.11 -29.09 -16.83
N SER A 67 -3.63 -29.21 -15.59
CA SER A 67 -2.70 -30.29 -15.19
C SER A 67 -3.41 -31.59 -14.75
N LEU A 68 -4.74 -31.57 -14.66
CA LEU A 68 -5.57 -32.74 -14.32
C LEU A 68 -6.15 -33.47 -15.55
N PHE A 69 -5.69 -33.12 -16.75
CA PHE A 69 -5.90 -33.83 -18.02
C PHE A 69 -4.56 -34.05 -18.73
#